data_AF-A0AAJ1HUV8-F1
#
_entry.id   AF-A0AAJ1HUV8-F1
#
_cell.length_a   1.000
_cell.length_b   1.000
_cell.length_c   1.000
_cell.angle_alpha   90.00
_cell.angle_beta   90.00
_cell.angle_gamma   90.00
#
_symmetry.space_group_name_H-M   'P 1'
#
loop_
_entity.id
_entity.type
_entity.pdbx_description
1 polymer ?
#
loop_
_entity_poly.entity_id
_entity_poly.type
_entity_poly.pdbx_seq_one_letter_code
_entity_poly.pdbx_strand_id
1 'polypeptide(L)' 'MYEPDNLREALKTLIEYNTSEWTTIRDGNGKERKTRIEDLQDFNLEVLYAMCDLLGMDDLING' A
#
# COMPACT_ATOMS: atom_id res chain seq x y z
N MET A 1 1.96 7.02 5.86
CA MET A 1 0.60 6.72 6.31
C MET A 1 -0.36 7.26 5.29
N TYR A 2 -0.77 6.36 4.42
CA TYR A 2 -1.80 6.58 3.41
C TYR A 2 -3.19 6.50 4.09
N GLU A 3 -4.03 7.52 3.91
CA GLU A 3 -5.38 7.60 4.48
C GLU A 3 -6.39 7.93 3.35
N PRO A 4 -7.14 6.93 2.84
CA PRO A 4 -8.15 7.13 1.82
C PRO A 4 -9.47 7.66 2.40
N ASP A 5 -10.20 8.50 1.64
CA ASP A 5 -11.48 9.06 2.13
C ASP A 5 -12.57 7.99 2.27
N ASN A 6 -12.48 6.91 1.49
CA ASN A 6 -13.44 5.82 1.49
C ASN A 6 -12.88 4.54 0.84
N LEU A 7 -13.62 3.43 0.99
CA LEU A 7 -13.22 2.11 0.48
C LEU A 7 -12.99 2.08 -1.04
N ARG A 8 -13.74 2.89 -1.80
CA ARG A 8 -13.58 2.91 -3.26
C ARG A 8 -12.22 3.49 -3.65
N GLU A 9 -11.73 4.49 -2.93
CA GLU A 9 -10.41 5.06 -3.17
C GLU A 9 -9.31 4.09 -2.76
N ALA A 10 -9.44 3.46 -1.59
CA ALA A 10 -8.51 2.42 -1.15
C ALA A 10 -8.39 1.28 -2.18
N LEU A 11 -9.51 0.76 -2.68
CA LEU A 11 -9.54 -0.29 -3.69
C LEU A 11 -8.93 0.15 -5.03
N LYS A 12 -9.16 1.40 -5.46
CA LYS A 12 -8.54 1.94 -6.68
C LYS A 12 -7.02 1.95 -6.56
N THR A 13 -6.49 2.43 -5.44
CA THR A 13 -5.05 2.49 -5.18
C THR A 13 -4.45 1.09 -5.13
N LEU A 14 -5.11 0.14 -4.47
CA LEU A 14 -4.66 -1.25 -4.45
C LEU A 14 -4.60 -1.86 -5.86
N ILE A 15 -5.61 -1.60 -6.69
CA ILE A 15 -5.62 -2.04 -8.10
C ILE A 15 -4.46 -1.40 -8.88
N GLU A 16 -4.22 -0.09 -8.70
CA GLU A 16 -3.14 0.63 -9.36
C GLU A 16 -1.77 0.01 -9.03
N TYR A 17 -1.48 -0.26 -7.76
CA TYR A 17 -0.23 -0.91 -7.36
C TYR A 17 -0.05 -2.30 -7.99
N ASN A 18 -1.13 -3.08 -8.08
CA ASN A 18 -1.07 -4.44 -8.62
C ASN A 18 -1.13 -4.52 -10.16
N THR A 19 -1.35 -3.40 -10.85
CA THR A 19 -1.39 -3.32 -12.32
C THR A 19 -0.30 -2.42 -12.91
N SER A 20 0.43 -1.70 -12.07
CA SER A 20 1.54 -0.84 -12.47
C SER A 20 2.74 -1.64 -12.98
N GLU A 21 3.47 -1.04 -13.93
CA GLU A 21 4.75 -1.57 -14.37
C GLU A 21 5.84 -1.35 -13.31
N TRP A 22 6.81 -2.26 -13.26
CA TRP A 22 7.95 -2.18 -12.34
C TRP A 22 8.77 -0.91 -12.62
N THR A 23 8.92 -0.06 -11.60
CA THR A 23 9.56 1.26 -11.70
C THR A 23 10.81 1.35 -10.81
N THR A 24 11.39 2.54 -10.73
CA THR A 24 12.43 2.87 -9.75
C THR A 24 11.84 3.63 -8.58
N ILE A 25 12.19 3.22 -7.36
CA ILE A 25 11.85 3.91 -6.12
C ILE A 25 13.11 4.42 -5.44
N ARG A 26 12.93 5.43 -4.59
CA ARG A 26 13.97 5.93 -3.71
C ARG A 26 13.91 5.17 -2.39
N ASP A 27 15.02 4.55 -2.00
CA ASP A 27 15.14 3.86 -0.72
C ASP A 27 15.30 4.83 0.45
N GLY A 28 15.30 4.29 1.69
CA GLY A 28 15.48 5.08 2.91
C GLY A 28 16.82 5.79 3.05
N ASN A 29 17.80 5.47 2.19
CA ASN A 29 19.10 6.16 2.12
C ASN A 29 19.13 7.22 1.00
N GLY A 30 18.00 7.47 0.34
CA GLY A 30 17.89 8.42 -0.76
C GLY A 30 18.40 7.90 -2.10
N LYS A 31 18.81 6.63 -2.19
CA LYS A 31 19.32 6.03 -3.43
C LYS A 31 18.17 5.45 -4.25
N GLU A 32 18.23 5.66 -5.56
CA GLU A 32 17.28 5.06 -6.48
C GLU A 32 17.65 3.61 -6.78
N ARG A 33 16.65 2.73 -6.69
CA ARG A 33 16.76 1.33 -7.07
C ARG A 33 15.47 0.85 -7.73
N LYS A 34 15.54 -0.27 -8.45
CA LYS A 34 14.35 -0.94 -8.98
C LYS A 34 13.42 -1.35 -7.83
N THR A 35 12.12 -1.22 -8.04
CA THR A 35 11.11 -1.83 -7.19
C THR A 35 11.34 -3.33 -7.10
N ARG A 36 11.16 -3.85 -5.91
CA ARG A 36 11.18 -5.28 -5.60
C ARG A 36 9.80 -5.69 -5.11
N ILE A 37 9.57 -6.98 -5.02
CA ILE A 37 8.26 -7.51 -4.62
C ILE A 37 7.91 -7.10 -3.19
N GLU A 38 8.92 -6.96 -2.31
CA GLU A 38 8.74 -6.51 -0.93
C GLU A 38 8.18 -5.09 -0.88
N ASP A 39 8.57 -4.22 -1.82
CA ASP A 39 8.04 -2.84 -1.86
C ASP A 39 6.55 -2.84 -2.24
N LEU A 40 6.15 -3.69 -3.19
CA LEU A 40 4.75 -3.87 -3.55
C LEU A 40 3.93 -4.46 -2.40
N GLN A 41 4.52 -5.39 -1.65
CA GLN A 41 3.89 -5.96 -0.45
C GLN A 41 3.68 -4.88 0.62
N ASP A 42 4.69 -4.05 0.87
CA ASP A 42 4.60 -2.94 1.83
C ASP A 42 3.50 -1.94 1.43
N PHE A 43 3.47 -1.53 0.14
CA PHE A 43 2.43 -0.64 -0.38
C PHE A 43 1.03 -1.25 -0.30
N ASN A 44 0.90 -2.54 -0.66
CA ASN A 44 -0.36 -3.25 -0.56
C ASN A 44 -0.84 -3.35 0.90
N LEU A 45 0.07 -3.64 1.85
CA LEU A 45 -0.26 -3.72 3.28
C LEU A 45 -0.73 -2.38 3.82
N GLU A 46 -0.08 -1.26 3.45
CA GLU A 46 -0.49 0.08 3.89
C GLU A 46 -1.94 0.38 3.46
N VAL A 47 -2.31 0.02 2.22
CA VAL A 47 -3.69 0.18 1.72
C VAL A 47 -4.66 -0.79 2.41
N LEU A 48 -4.25 -2.04 2.64
CA LEU A 48 -5.08 -3.04 3.32
C LEU A 48 -5.38 -2.65 4.77
N TYR A 49 -4.42 -2.09 5.50
CA TYR A 49 -4.65 -1.59 6.85
C TYR A 49 -5.63 -0.41 6.86
N ALA A 50 -5.46 0.54 5.95
CA ALA A 50 -6.41 1.65 5.81
C ALA A 50 -7.83 1.17 5.43
N MET A 51 -7.95 0.09 4.65
CA MET A 51 -9.25 -0.55 4.39
C MET A 51 -9.84 -1.21 5.63
N CYS A 52 -9.00 -1.87 6.45
CA CYS A 52 -9.43 -2.48 7.70
C CYS A 52 -9.96 -1.41 8.67
N ASP A 53 -9.27 -0.27 8.80
CA ASP A 53 -9.72 0.88 9.59
C ASP A 53 -11.09 1.39 9.12
N LEU A 54 -11.27 1.57 7.80
CA LEU A 54 -12.56 2.00 7.21
C LEU A 54 -13.71 1.00 7.45
N LEU A 55 -13.37 -0.28 7.62
CA LEU A 55 -14.33 -1.36 7.87
C LEU A 55 -14.54 -1.63 9.37
N GLY A 56 -13.76 -1.00 10.26
CA GLY A 56 -13.75 -1.31 11.69
C GLY A 56 -13.21 -2.71 12.01
N MET A 57 -12.23 -3.18 11.23
CA MET A 57 -11.58 -4.49 11.36
C MET A 57 -10.20 -4.37 12.03
N ASP A 58 -10.13 -3.61 13.14
CA ASP A 58 -8.88 -3.31 13.86
C ASP A 58 -8.20 -4.57 14.42
N ASP A 59 -8.94 -5.67 14.53
CA ASP A 59 -8.46 -6.99 14.96
C ASP A 59 -7.46 -7.62 13.98
N LEU A 60 -7.54 -7.28 12.69
CA LEU A 60 -6.61 -7.75 11.65
C LEU A 60 -5.28 -6.99 11.63
N ILE A 61 -5.23 -5.83 12.30
CA ILE A 61 -4.06 -4.94 12.35
C ILE A 61 -3.21 -5.23 13.59
N ASN A 62 -3.86 -5.55 14.72
CA ASN A 62 -3.23 -5.70 16.04
C ASN A 62 -3.07 -7.16 16.51
N GLY A 63 -3.05 -8.11 15.58
CA GLY A 63 -2.94 -9.55 15.87
C GLY A 63 -1.61 -9.99 16.48
#